data_AF-A0A9W7D7F8-F1
#
_entry.id   AF-A0A9W7D7F8-F1
#
_cell.length_a   1.000
_cell.length_b   1.000
_cell.length_c   1.000
_cell.angle_alpha   90.00
_cell.angle_beta   90.00
_cell.angle_gamma   90.00
#
_symmetry.space_group_name_H-M   'P 1'
#
loop_
_entity.id
_entity.type
_entity.pdbx_description
1 polymer ?
#
loop_
_entity_poly.entity_id
_entity_poly.type
_entity_poly.pdbx_seq_one_letter_code
_entity_poly.pdbx_strand_id
1 'polypeptide(L)'
;MVPRPFTQCLIVMVKDPGVDMYVPAMYVLLDSKQQDVSWNALNYVIIQTGRLLEPATVTCDFNRGLMNAVTAQFPLVKIVGCLFHWKQALRRKMIELRIPQDQIAAALTPGVLDILTIIHVYQIADKVLNSCYLINICIWSTAIIFVEGVRFVRSKITETGSKTKWDTFWRYFRNTWMQSYGADLWNVESMTAAGVDLQNRTNNPLESYNRAFGDRFSVKHLSLLSFVETAKEEARRFVHLIDDVKQNRRDTPRHAQSVEPRVPNDFDQFE
;
A
#
# COMPACT_ATOMS: atom_id res chain seq x y z
N MET A 1 -9.27 -17.22 -5.31
CA MET A 1 -8.81 -17.82 -6.57
C MET A 1 -7.50 -18.54 -6.30
N VAL A 2 -7.59 -19.74 -5.74
CA VAL A 2 -6.43 -20.54 -5.35
C VAL A 2 -6.88 -22.01 -5.44
N PRO A 3 -6.12 -22.91 -6.10
CA PRO A 3 -6.43 -24.32 -6.10
C PRO A 3 -6.26 -24.93 -4.70
N ARG A 4 -7.12 -25.87 -4.31
CA ARG A 4 -6.93 -26.60 -3.05
C ARG A 4 -5.66 -27.49 -3.14
N PRO A 5 -4.94 -27.72 -2.03
CA PRO A 5 -5.22 -27.31 -0.64
C PRO A 5 -4.72 -25.91 -0.26
N PHE A 6 -4.16 -25.15 -1.20
CA PHE A 6 -3.56 -23.85 -0.91
C PHE A 6 -4.62 -22.82 -0.46
N THR A 7 -4.23 -21.92 0.43
CA THR A 7 -5.10 -20.90 1.02
C THR A 7 -4.87 -19.51 0.46
N GLN A 8 -3.71 -19.26 -0.14
CA GLN A 8 -3.34 -17.98 -0.72
C GLN A 8 -2.44 -18.16 -1.95
N CYS A 9 -2.49 -17.22 -2.89
CA CYS A 9 -1.48 -17.05 -3.92
C CYS A 9 -0.78 -15.71 -3.69
N LEU A 10 0.54 -15.73 -3.53
CA LEU A 10 1.40 -14.56 -3.54
C LEU A 10 1.85 -14.32 -4.98
N ILE A 11 1.46 -13.19 -5.56
CA ILE A 11 1.87 -12.78 -6.90
C ILE A 11 2.98 -11.74 -6.73
N VAL A 12 4.18 -12.08 -7.19
CA VAL A 12 5.32 -11.16 -7.21
C VAL A 12 5.27 -10.41 -8.53
N MET A 13 4.94 -9.13 -8.47
CA MET A 13 4.97 -8.23 -9.63
C MET A 13 6.20 -7.34 -9.56
N VAL A 14 6.86 -7.13 -10.70
CA VAL A 14 8.04 -6.28 -10.84
C VAL A 14 7.69 -5.13 -11.77
N LYS A 15 8.15 -3.93 -11.44
CA LYS A 15 8.03 -2.76 -12.30
C LYS A 15 9.17 -2.78 -13.31
N ASP A 16 8.85 -2.84 -14.60
CA ASP A 16 9.80 -2.66 -15.69
C ASP A 16 9.83 -1.17 -16.08
N PRO A 17 10.90 -0.42 -15.77
CA PRO A 17 11.00 0.99 -16.08
C PRO A 17 11.14 1.26 -17.59
N GLY A 18 11.61 0.29 -18.38
CA GLY A 18 11.79 0.45 -19.83
C GLY A 18 10.48 0.51 -20.60
N VAL A 19 9.40 -0.01 -20.04
CA VAL A 19 8.05 0.01 -20.62
C VAL A 19 6.99 0.59 -19.68
N ASP A 20 7.42 1.12 -18.52
CA ASP A 20 6.55 1.68 -17.47
C ASP A 20 5.42 0.74 -17.00
N MET A 21 5.67 -0.58 -16.94
CA MET A 21 4.63 -1.59 -16.63
C MET A 21 4.95 -2.45 -15.42
N TYR A 22 3.91 -2.86 -14.68
CA TYR A 22 4.02 -3.95 -13.73
C TYR A 22 3.81 -5.30 -14.41
N VAL A 23 4.77 -6.19 -14.25
CA VAL A 23 4.79 -7.51 -14.86
C VAL A 23 4.70 -8.57 -13.75
N PRO A 24 3.76 -9.53 -13.82
CA PRO A 24 3.74 -10.65 -12.89
C PRO A 24 4.93 -11.57 -13.18
N ALA A 25 5.94 -11.51 -12.33
CA ALA A 25 7.17 -12.28 -12.48
C ALA A 25 7.02 -13.70 -11.92
N MET A 26 6.32 -13.86 -10.78
CA MET A 26 6.16 -15.17 -10.13
C MET A 26 4.80 -15.31 -9.45
N TYR A 27 4.31 -16.55 -9.39
CA TYR A 27 3.14 -16.95 -8.62
C TYR A 27 3.58 -18.00 -7.61
N VAL A 28 3.35 -17.75 -6.33
CA VAL A 28 3.67 -18.68 -5.25
C VAL A 28 2.39 -19.10 -4.56
N LEU A 29 2.08 -20.39 -4.59
CA LEU A 29 0.93 -20.95 -3.89
C LEU A 29 1.31 -21.25 -2.45
N LEU A 30 0.56 -20.68 -1.51
CA LEU A 30 0.81 -20.76 -0.07
C LEU A 30 -0.28 -21.60 0.59
N ASP A 31 0.10 -22.53 1.46
CA ASP A 31 -0.80 -23.39 2.21
C ASP A 31 -1.36 -22.72 3.47
N SER A 32 -0.69 -21.69 4.01
CA SER A 32 -1.19 -20.87 5.11
C SER A 32 -0.79 -19.40 4.98
N LYS A 33 -1.34 -18.56 5.86
CA LYS A 33 -1.00 -17.13 5.97
C LYS A 33 0.03 -16.84 7.07
N GLN A 34 0.72 -17.86 7.55
CA GLN A 34 1.73 -17.72 8.60
C GLN A 34 2.99 -17.02 8.08
N GLN A 35 3.71 -16.39 8.99
CA GLN A 35 4.94 -15.66 8.67
C GLN A 35 5.98 -16.56 8.00
N ASP A 36 6.23 -17.75 8.55
CA ASP A 36 7.25 -18.67 8.04
C ASP A 36 6.97 -19.12 6.59
N VAL A 37 5.69 -19.26 6.23
CA VAL A 37 5.27 -19.58 4.86
C VAL A 37 5.58 -18.41 3.91
N SER A 38 5.37 -17.17 4.35
CA SER A 38 5.75 -15.99 3.57
C SER A 38 7.27 -15.86 3.44
N TRP A 39 8.01 -16.18 4.50
CA TRP A 39 9.48 -16.19 4.48
C TRP A 39 10.02 -17.23 3.50
N ASN A 40 9.50 -18.46 3.54
CA ASN A 40 9.88 -19.53 2.62
C ASN A 40 9.54 -19.17 1.17
N ALA A 41 8.37 -18.58 0.92
CA ALA A 41 7.97 -18.11 -0.40
C ALA A 41 8.99 -17.11 -0.99
N LEU A 42 9.40 -16.12 -0.19
CA LEU A 42 10.41 -15.15 -0.61
C LEU A 42 11.78 -15.79 -0.80
N ASN A 43 12.18 -16.72 0.07
CA ASN A 43 13.43 -17.47 -0.09
C ASN A 43 13.48 -18.21 -1.44
N TYR A 44 12.38 -18.86 -1.83
CA TYR A 44 12.30 -19.51 -3.14
C TYR A 44 12.38 -18.51 -4.29
N VAL A 45 11.73 -17.35 -4.20
CA VAL A 45 11.84 -16.28 -5.19
C VAL A 45 13.30 -15.81 -5.34
N ILE A 46 14.01 -15.62 -4.23
CA ILE A 46 15.43 -15.24 -4.22
C ILE A 46 16.31 -16.32 -4.86
N ILE A 47 16.08 -17.59 -4.54
CA ILE A 47 16.83 -18.69 -5.14
C ILE A 47 16.56 -18.79 -6.65
N GLN A 48 15.31 -18.66 -7.09
CA GLN A 48 14.93 -18.72 -8.51
C GLN A 48 15.51 -17.56 -9.33
N THR A 49 15.78 -16.42 -8.70
CA THR A 49 16.46 -15.28 -9.33
C THR A 49 18.00 -15.39 -9.28
N GLY A 50 18.55 -16.54 -8.90
CA GLY A 50 19.99 -16.73 -8.76
C GLY A 50 20.59 -15.89 -7.63
N ARG A 51 19.78 -15.48 -6.65
CA ARG A 51 20.12 -14.54 -5.57
C ARG A 51 20.54 -13.15 -6.04
N LEU A 52 20.04 -12.72 -7.20
CA LEU A 52 20.31 -11.40 -7.77
C LEU A 52 19.19 -10.38 -7.49
N LEU A 53 18.13 -10.80 -6.78
CA LEU A 53 17.01 -9.91 -6.46
C LEU A 53 17.39 -8.97 -5.31
N GLU A 54 17.60 -7.69 -5.63
CA GLU A 54 17.92 -6.63 -4.66
C GLU A 54 16.92 -5.48 -4.78
N PRO A 55 15.72 -5.59 -4.18
CA PRO A 55 14.71 -4.56 -4.30
C PRO A 55 15.05 -3.36 -3.42
N ALA A 56 15.08 -2.15 -4.00
CA ALA A 56 15.16 -0.91 -3.23
C ALA A 56 13.85 -0.65 -2.43
N THR A 57 12.71 -0.98 -3.04
CA THR A 57 11.38 -0.82 -2.42
C THR A 57 10.52 -2.04 -2.65
N VAL A 58 9.72 -2.42 -1.66
CA VAL A 58 8.66 -3.44 -1.80
C VAL A 58 7.33 -2.83 -1.38
N THR A 59 6.32 -2.96 -2.23
CA THR A 59 4.96 -2.56 -1.90
C THR A 59 4.08 -3.78 -1.66
N CYS A 60 3.45 -3.84 -0.49
CA CYS A 60 2.60 -4.97 -0.10
C CYS A 60 1.38 -4.52 0.71
N ASP A 61 0.46 -5.45 0.95
CA ASP A 61 -0.63 -5.25 1.89
C ASP A 61 -0.12 -5.20 3.34
N PHE A 62 -0.96 -4.78 4.29
CA PHE A 62 -0.61 -4.72 5.71
C PHE A 62 -0.69 -6.11 6.37
N ASN A 63 0.00 -7.09 5.80
CA ASN A 63 0.19 -8.40 6.39
C ASN A 63 1.53 -8.43 7.14
N ARG A 64 1.46 -8.48 8.48
CA ARG A 64 2.64 -8.47 9.35
C ARG A 64 3.60 -9.63 9.07
N GLY A 65 3.09 -10.82 8.76
CA GLY A 65 3.92 -11.96 8.43
C GLY A 65 4.71 -11.74 7.13
N LEU A 66 4.05 -11.19 6.10
CA LEU A 66 4.72 -10.83 4.84
C LEU A 66 5.73 -9.70 5.03
N MET A 67 5.37 -8.64 5.77
CA MET A 67 6.26 -7.52 6.06
C MET A 67 7.52 -7.97 6.80
N ASN A 68 7.36 -8.77 7.86
CA ASN A 68 8.48 -9.33 8.63
C ASN A 68 9.37 -10.22 7.74
N ALA A 69 8.75 -11.03 6.88
CA ALA A 69 9.48 -11.88 5.95
C ALA A 69 10.30 -11.07 4.93
N VAL A 70 9.72 -9.99 4.39
CA VAL A 70 10.42 -9.07 3.48
C VAL A 70 11.62 -8.42 4.17
N THR A 71 11.44 -7.85 5.36
CA THR A 71 12.54 -7.21 6.11
C THR A 71 13.64 -8.21 6.49
N ALA A 72 13.28 -9.44 6.85
CA ALA A 72 14.25 -10.47 7.19
C ALA A 72 15.08 -10.92 5.97
N GLN A 73 14.48 -10.98 4.79
CA GLN A 73 15.15 -11.40 3.55
C GLN A 73 15.94 -10.26 2.89
N PHE A 74 15.47 -9.02 3.02
CA PHE A 74 16.07 -7.84 2.40
C PHE A 74 16.26 -6.73 3.45
N PRO A 75 17.36 -6.74 4.24
CA PRO A 75 17.54 -5.81 5.36
C PRO A 75 17.57 -4.32 4.97
N LEU A 76 17.93 -4.02 3.71
CA LEU A 76 18.01 -2.65 3.18
C LEU A 76 16.74 -2.21 2.44
N VAL A 77 15.73 -3.08 2.32
CA VAL A 77 14.51 -2.78 1.59
C VAL A 77 13.69 -1.73 2.33
N LYS A 78 13.11 -0.80 1.57
CA LYS A 78 12.07 0.08 2.09
C LYS A 78 10.70 -0.50 1.80
N ILE A 79 9.95 -0.86 2.84
CA ILE A 79 8.57 -1.32 2.70
C ILE A 79 7.66 -0.11 2.54
N VAL A 80 6.82 -0.13 1.51
CA VAL A 80 5.77 0.85 1.26
C VAL A 80 4.42 0.15 1.40
N GLY A 81 3.66 0.52 2.42
CA GLY A 81 2.32 0.03 2.63
C GLY A 81 1.38 0.45 1.49
N CYS A 82 0.55 -0.48 1.05
CA CYS A 82 -0.37 -0.23 -0.04
C CYS A 82 -1.50 0.76 0.35
N LEU A 83 -1.62 1.88 -0.38
CA LEU A 83 -2.63 2.91 -0.13
C LEU A 83 -4.07 2.41 -0.26
N PHE A 84 -4.39 1.58 -1.25
CA PHE A 84 -5.74 1.05 -1.43
C PHE A 84 -6.14 0.14 -0.27
N HIS A 85 -5.26 -0.78 0.13
CA HIS A 85 -5.51 -1.67 1.27
C HIS A 85 -5.61 -0.88 2.58
N TRP A 86 -4.83 0.20 2.71
CA TRP A 86 -4.96 1.14 3.81
C TRP A 86 -6.35 1.80 3.82
N LYS A 87 -6.75 2.47 2.73
CA LYS A 87 -8.08 3.10 2.60
C LYS A 87 -9.21 2.09 2.81
N GLN A 88 -9.07 0.86 2.32
CA GLN A 88 -10.03 -0.22 2.51
C GLN A 88 -10.12 -0.66 3.98
N ALA A 89 -8.99 -0.78 4.68
CA ALA A 89 -8.97 -1.09 6.10
C ALA A 89 -9.63 0.01 6.94
N LEU A 90 -9.34 1.28 6.65
CA LEU A 90 -10.01 2.42 7.27
C LEU A 90 -11.52 2.40 7.02
N ARG A 91 -11.93 2.19 5.76
CA ARG A 91 -13.35 2.07 5.38
C ARG A 91 -14.06 0.97 6.17
N ARG A 92 -13.48 -0.22 6.26
CA ARG A 92 -14.05 -1.34 7.02
C ARG A 92 -14.26 -0.97 8.48
N LYS A 93 -13.29 -0.29 9.10
CA LYS A 93 -13.44 0.16 10.49
C LYS A 93 -14.53 1.21 10.65
N MET A 94 -14.63 2.18 9.73
CA MET A 94 -15.70 3.19 9.79
C MET A 94 -17.09 2.56 9.64
N ILE A 95 -17.23 1.55 8.78
CA ILE A 95 -18.47 0.77 8.62
C ILE A 95 -18.78 -0.01 9.91
N GLU A 96 -17.80 -0.67 10.52
CA GLU A 96 -17.95 -1.40 11.79
C GLU A 96 -18.46 -0.48 12.92
N LEU A 97 -17.93 0.75 12.98
CA LEU A 97 -18.35 1.77 13.94
C LEU A 97 -19.68 2.44 13.58
N ARG A 98 -20.33 2.04 12.48
CA ARG A 98 -21.60 2.57 11.99
C ARG A 98 -21.55 4.09 11.77
N ILE A 99 -20.44 4.61 11.25
CA ILE A 99 -20.35 6.00 10.78
C ILE A 99 -21.27 6.16 9.54
N PRO A 100 -22.03 7.27 9.43
CA PRO A 100 -22.89 7.52 8.28
C PRO A 100 -22.14 7.41 6.93
N GLN A 101 -22.77 6.82 5.91
CA GLN A 101 -22.11 6.50 4.64
C GLN A 101 -21.64 7.75 3.88
N ASP A 102 -22.39 8.85 3.96
CA ASP A 102 -22.02 10.17 3.44
C ASP A 102 -20.73 10.68 4.07
N GLN A 103 -20.57 10.51 5.38
CA GLN A 103 -19.34 10.90 6.10
C GLN A 103 -18.16 9.99 5.74
N ILE A 104 -18.40 8.69 5.57
CA ILE A 104 -17.38 7.74 5.09
C ILE A 104 -16.92 8.11 3.68
N ALA A 105 -17.85 8.45 2.79
CA ALA A 105 -17.55 8.86 1.43
C ALA A 105 -16.73 10.17 1.40
N ALA A 106 -17.13 11.16 2.21
CA ALA A 106 -16.37 12.41 2.36
C ALA A 106 -14.94 12.12 2.86
N ALA A 107 -14.78 11.31 3.90
CA ALA A 107 -13.47 10.98 4.46
C ALA A 107 -12.54 10.26 3.47
N LEU A 108 -13.09 9.41 2.59
CA LEU A 108 -12.30 8.63 1.61
C LEU A 108 -12.08 9.36 0.28
N THR A 109 -12.65 10.55 0.10
CA THR A 109 -12.41 11.40 -1.06
C THR A 109 -10.90 11.70 -1.18
N PRO A 110 -10.33 11.69 -2.40
CA PRO A 110 -8.93 12.07 -2.59
C PRO A 110 -8.62 13.45 -1.98
N GLY A 111 -7.51 13.56 -1.26
CA GLY A 111 -7.09 14.77 -0.56
C GLY A 111 -7.65 14.91 0.86
N VAL A 112 -8.47 13.96 1.34
CA VAL A 112 -9.01 13.96 2.72
C VAL A 112 -8.20 13.01 3.59
N LEU A 113 -8.58 11.74 3.78
CA LEU A 113 -7.80 10.83 4.65
C LEU A 113 -6.41 10.50 4.12
N ASP A 114 -6.24 10.42 2.79
CA ASP A 114 -4.95 10.10 2.18
C ASP A 114 -3.94 11.24 2.26
N ILE A 115 -4.33 12.45 2.69
CA ILE A 115 -3.37 13.49 3.05
C ILE A 115 -2.43 13.03 4.17
N LEU A 116 -2.92 12.21 5.11
CA LEU A 116 -2.12 11.76 6.25
C LEU A 116 -0.86 10.99 5.80
N THR A 117 -0.94 10.36 4.64
CA THR A 117 0.16 9.56 4.06
C THR A 117 1.26 10.43 3.42
N ILE A 118 1.10 11.75 3.42
CA ILE A 118 2.00 12.69 2.73
C ILE A 118 2.39 13.91 3.59
N ILE A 119 1.83 14.04 4.79
CA ILE A 119 2.16 15.16 5.69
C ILE A 119 3.62 15.06 6.11
N HIS A 120 4.33 16.19 5.96
CA HIS A 120 5.71 16.36 6.38
C HIS A 120 5.85 16.23 7.90
N VAL A 121 6.62 15.22 8.30
CA VAL A 121 6.94 14.93 9.69
C VAL A 121 7.76 16.06 10.33
N TYR A 122 8.52 16.81 9.52
CA TYR A 122 9.43 17.87 9.98
C TYR A 122 8.85 19.29 9.92
N GLN A 123 7.91 19.60 9.01
CA GLN A 123 7.45 20.99 8.79
C GLN A 123 6.58 21.56 9.92
N ILE A 124 6.12 20.74 10.86
CA ILE A 124 5.35 21.20 12.02
C ILE A 124 6.22 21.35 13.28
N ALA A 125 7.49 20.89 13.23
CA ALA A 125 8.43 21.14 14.33
C ALA A 125 8.68 22.65 14.52
N ASP A 126 8.72 23.42 13.43
CA ASP A 126 8.93 24.88 13.47
C ASP A 126 7.73 25.68 14.01
N LYS A 127 6.51 25.12 13.97
CA LYS A 127 5.32 25.77 14.55
C LYS A 127 5.13 25.47 16.05
N VAL A 128 5.79 24.44 16.60
CA VAL A 128 5.59 23.96 17.99
C VAL A 128 6.83 24.13 18.89
N LEU A 129 7.99 24.48 18.32
CA LEU A 129 9.26 24.64 19.06
C LEU A 129 9.30 25.81 20.05
N ASN A 130 8.27 26.65 20.15
CA ASN A 130 8.21 27.74 21.13
C ASN A 130 7.69 27.33 22.53
N SER A 131 7.40 26.05 22.83
CA SER A 131 6.84 25.69 24.16
C SER A 131 7.26 24.37 24.81
N CYS A 132 8.11 23.53 24.24
CA CYS A 132 8.48 22.28 24.90
C CYS A 132 9.97 21.94 24.79
N TYR A 133 10.71 22.26 25.83
CA TYR A 133 12.03 21.71 26.11
C TYR A 133 11.89 20.26 26.63
N LEU A 134 12.67 19.34 26.06
CA LEU A 134 13.07 18.04 26.62
C LEU A 134 12.17 16.78 26.43
N ILE A 135 11.75 16.44 25.21
CA ILE A 135 11.32 15.06 24.90
C ILE A 135 11.91 14.61 23.54
N ASN A 136 12.33 13.36 23.46
CA ASN A 136 13.04 12.67 22.36
C ASN A 136 12.45 12.92 20.94
N ILE A 137 13.29 13.29 19.96
CA ILE A 137 12.93 13.65 18.57
C ILE A 137 12.02 12.62 17.86
N CYS A 138 12.16 11.32 18.15
CA CYS A 138 11.34 10.25 17.56
C CYS A 138 9.89 10.18 18.09
N ILE A 139 9.59 10.79 19.24
CA ILE A 139 8.23 10.83 19.81
C ILE A 139 7.41 11.97 19.18
N TRP A 140 8.08 13.05 18.75
CA TRP A 140 7.44 14.24 18.17
C TRP A 140 6.87 13.98 16.78
N SER A 141 7.58 13.23 15.94
CA SER A 141 7.22 12.94 14.56
C SER A 141 5.87 12.24 14.41
N THR A 142 5.54 11.31 15.31
CA THR A 142 4.23 10.63 15.32
C THR A 142 3.14 11.41 16.06
N ALA A 143 3.49 12.17 17.10
CA ALA A 143 2.53 13.01 17.82
C ALA A 143 1.99 14.16 16.95
N ILE A 144 2.85 14.75 16.13
CA ILE A 144 2.57 15.90 15.27
C ILE A 144 1.64 15.55 14.08
N ILE A 145 1.91 14.46 13.34
CA ILE A 145 0.99 13.98 12.27
C ILE A 145 -0.40 13.74 12.85
N PHE A 146 -0.46 13.15 14.05
CA PHE A 146 -1.72 12.87 14.68
C PHE A 146 -2.45 14.14 15.11
N VAL A 147 -1.76 15.19 15.54
CA VAL A 147 -2.45 16.40 16.00
C VAL A 147 -2.91 17.23 14.81
N GLU A 148 -2.01 17.68 13.93
CA GLU A 148 -2.39 18.61 12.86
C GLU A 148 -3.05 17.90 11.67
N GLY A 149 -2.53 16.74 11.26
CA GLY A 149 -3.12 15.95 10.19
C GLY A 149 -4.55 15.51 10.50
N VAL A 150 -4.79 14.98 11.70
CA VAL A 150 -6.14 14.58 12.10
C VAL A 150 -7.04 15.80 12.25
N ARG A 151 -6.57 16.91 12.82
CA ARG A 151 -7.36 18.15 12.91
C ARG A 151 -7.78 18.64 11.52
N PHE A 152 -6.87 18.65 10.56
CA PHE A 152 -7.17 19.01 9.18
C PHE A 152 -8.20 18.06 8.56
N VAL A 153 -8.01 16.74 8.68
CA VAL A 153 -8.99 15.78 8.16
C VAL A 153 -10.36 15.97 8.82
N ARG A 154 -10.40 16.22 10.13
CA ARG A 154 -11.64 16.52 10.87
C ARG A 154 -12.29 17.81 10.41
N SER A 155 -11.54 18.82 9.94
CA SER A 155 -12.13 20.04 9.37
C SER A 155 -12.77 19.81 8.00
N LYS A 156 -12.35 18.78 7.26
CA LYS A 156 -12.87 18.40 5.94
C LYS A 156 -14.09 17.47 5.98
N ILE A 157 -14.43 16.92 7.13
CA ILE A 157 -15.55 15.97 7.29
C ILE A 157 -16.55 16.51 8.31
N THR A 158 -17.85 16.30 8.04
CA THR A 158 -18.88 16.56 9.05
C THR A 158 -18.96 15.40 10.02
N GLU A 159 -18.92 15.70 11.32
CA GLU A 159 -19.11 14.72 12.40
C GLU A 159 -20.46 14.89 13.11
N THR A 160 -21.36 15.69 12.55
CA THR A 160 -22.68 15.96 13.12
C THR A 160 -23.45 14.65 13.31
N GLY A 161 -23.95 14.43 14.53
CA GLY A 161 -24.66 13.21 14.90
C GLY A 161 -23.79 11.95 15.07
N SER A 162 -22.47 12.04 14.91
CA SER A 162 -21.56 10.87 14.92
C SER A 162 -20.21 11.11 15.62
N LYS A 163 -20.00 12.27 16.27
CA LYS A 163 -18.75 12.66 16.94
C LYS A 163 -18.11 11.55 17.79
N THR A 164 -18.86 10.88 18.66
CA THR A 164 -18.32 9.79 19.51
C THR A 164 -17.81 8.59 18.70
N LYS A 165 -18.42 8.31 17.53
CA LYS A 165 -17.97 7.25 16.62
C LYS A 165 -16.67 7.66 15.93
N TRP A 166 -16.56 8.93 15.52
CA TRP A 166 -15.32 9.49 14.99
C TRP A 166 -14.20 9.50 16.03
N ASP A 167 -14.45 9.90 17.26
CA ASP A 167 -13.46 9.83 18.35
C ASP A 167 -12.97 8.39 18.58
N THR A 168 -13.88 7.42 18.48
CA THR A 168 -13.54 5.99 18.57
C THR A 168 -12.71 5.53 17.37
N PHE A 169 -13.05 5.98 16.16
CA PHE A 169 -12.26 5.72 14.95
C PHE A 169 -10.84 6.28 15.07
N TRP A 170 -10.68 7.52 15.53
CA TRP A 170 -9.38 8.16 15.67
C TRP A 170 -8.51 7.51 16.75
N ARG A 171 -9.13 7.04 17.85
CA ARG A 171 -8.42 6.23 18.85
C ARG A 171 -7.93 4.90 18.26
N TYR A 172 -8.78 4.22 17.49
CA TYR A 172 -8.36 3.03 16.74
C TYR A 172 -7.21 3.37 15.77
N PHE A 173 -7.35 4.46 15.02
CA PHE A 173 -6.38 4.87 14.03
C PHE A 173 -5.00 5.06 14.66
N ARG A 174 -4.95 5.78 15.79
CA ARG A 174 -3.74 5.97 16.58
C ARG A 174 -3.11 4.64 16.98
N ASN A 175 -3.87 3.77 17.62
CA ASN A 175 -3.35 2.52 18.18
C ASN A 175 -2.89 1.54 17.09
N THR A 176 -3.61 1.48 15.96
CA THR A 176 -3.27 0.56 14.87
C THR A 176 -2.20 1.13 13.95
N TRP A 177 -2.41 2.32 13.39
CA TRP A 177 -1.56 2.84 12.30
C TRP A 177 -0.34 3.61 12.81
N MET A 178 -0.46 4.31 13.95
CA MET A 178 0.68 5.04 14.51
C MET A 178 1.54 4.14 15.40
N GLN A 179 0.91 3.36 16.29
CA GLN A 179 1.65 2.58 17.29
C GLN A 179 2.02 1.18 16.80
N SER A 180 1.09 0.46 16.15
CA SER A 180 1.34 -0.95 15.81
C SER A 180 2.09 -1.13 14.49
N TYR A 181 1.82 -0.31 13.47
CA TYR A 181 2.50 -0.39 12.16
C TYR A 181 3.63 0.63 12.00
N GLY A 182 3.57 1.78 12.70
CA GLY A 182 4.50 2.88 12.48
C GLY A 182 4.09 3.74 11.28
N ALA A 183 4.32 5.05 11.38
CA ALA A 183 3.94 6.00 10.33
C ALA A 183 4.78 5.82 9.05
N ASP A 184 6.02 5.37 9.18
CA ASP A 184 6.96 5.09 8.09
C ASP A 184 6.45 4.05 7.07
N LEU A 185 5.56 3.15 7.47
CA LEU A 185 4.99 2.16 6.56
C LEU A 185 3.90 2.72 5.65
N TRP A 186 3.21 3.80 6.00
CA TRP A 186 2.10 4.32 5.20
C TRP A 186 2.21 5.81 4.89
N ASN A 187 3.09 6.54 5.57
CA ASN A 187 3.51 7.88 5.22
C ASN A 187 4.77 7.81 4.37
N VAL A 188 4.65 8.32 3.14
CA VAL A 188 5.68 8.26 2.10
C VAL A 188 6.56 9.51 2.04
N GLU A 189 6.37 10.46 2.94
CA GLU A 189 7.15 11.71 2.92
C GLU A 189 8.64 11.42 3.08
N SER A 190 9.03 10.58 4.04
CA SER A 190 10.44 10.18 4.21
C SER A 190 11.01 9.48 2.97
N MET A 191 10.16 8.91 2.12
CA MET A 191 10.56 8.30 0.84
C MET A 191 10.80 9.39 -0.19
N THR A 192 9.86 10.32 -0.30
CA THR A 192 9.94 11.48 -1.21
C THR A 192 11.15 12.36 -0.87
N ALA A 193 11.35 12.68 0.41
CA ALA A 193 12.46 13.49 0.90
C ALA A 193 13.84 12.81 0.70
N ALA A 194 13.88 11.48 0.71
CA ALA A 194 15.09 10.71 0.42
C ALA A 194 15.33 10.50 -1.09
N GLY A 195 14.52 11.11 -1.96
CA GLY A 195 14.61 10.94 -3.42
C GLY A 195 14.25 9.54 -3.90
N VAL A 196 13.53 8.75 -3.08
CA VAL A 196 13.04 7.43 -3.48
C VAL A 196 11.88 7.62 -4.44
N ASP A 197 12.05 7.18 -5.68
CA ASP A 197 10.99 7.21 -6.69
C ASP A 197 9.81 6.32 -6.26
N LEU A 198 8.72 6.96 -5.86
CA LEU A 198 7.50 6.31 -5.39
C LEU A 198 6.63 5.89 -6.57
N GLN A 199 7.13 4.97 -7.40
CA GLN A 199 6.36 4.43 -8.52
C GLN A 199 5.10 3.65 -8.07
N ASN A 200 5.03 3.25 -6.79
CA ASN A 200 4.11 2.23 -6.27
C ASN A 200 2.98 2.72 -5.32
N ARG A 201 2.75 4.04 -5.14
CA ARG A 201 1.76 4.50 -4.12
C ARG A 201 0.34 4.03 -4.38
N THR A 202 -0.05 3.92 -5.65
CA THR A 202 -1.34 3.36 -6.05
C THR A 202 -1.14 1.94 -6.57
N ASN A 203 -1.39 0.94 -5.74
CA ASN A 203 -1.48 -0.48 -6.14
C ASN A 203 -2.62 -0.79 -7.14
N ASN A 204 -3.26 0.22 -7.74
CA ASN A 204 -4.34 0.02 -8.69
C ASN A 204 -3.96 -0.97 -9.82
N PRO A 205 -2.72 -0.96 -10.35
CA PRO A 205 -2.28 -1.98 -11.30
C PRO A 205 -2.27 -3.39 -10.71
N LEU A 206 -1.79 -3.58 -9.48
CA LEU A 206 -1.75 -4.90 -8.83
C LEU A 206 -3.16 -5.42 -8.49
N GLU A 207 -4.07 -4.57 -8.00
CA GLU A 207 -5.44 -5.03 -7.71
C GLU A 207 -6.28 -5.23 -8.96
N SER A 208 -6.11 -4.37 -9.95
CA SER A 208 -6.70 -4.56 -11.26
C SER A 208 -6.20 -5.87 -11.86
N TYR A 209 -4.91 -6.17 -11.70
CA TYR A 209 -4.33 -7.43 -12.12
C TYR A 209 -4.91 -8.62 -11.35
N ASN A 210 -4.90 -8.60 -10.02
CA ASN A 210 -5.44 -9.67 -9.17
C ASN A 210 -6.90 -9.99 -9.51
N ARG A 211 -7.71 -8.95 -9.77
CA ARG A 211 -9.10 -9.08 -10.19
C ARG A 211 -9.21 -9.69 -11.59
N ALA A 212 -8.53 -9.10 -12.58
CA ALA A 212 -8.55 -9.59 -13.96
C ALA A 212 -8.02 -11.02 -14.09
N PHE A 213 -6.99 -11.36 -13.33
CA PHE A 213 -6.48 -12.73 -13.23
C PHE A 213 -7.54 -13.65 -12.62
N GLY A 214 -8.26 -13.19 -11.60
CA GLY A 214 -9.35 -13.93 -10.96
C GLY A 214 -10.55 -14.21 -11.84
N ASP A 215 -10.94 -13.21 -12.63
CA ASP A 215 -12.09 -13.28 -13.51
C ASP A 215 -11.88 -14.29 -14.66
N ARG A 216 -10.63 -14.69 -14.94
CA ARG A 216 -10.31 -15.76 -15.89
C ARG A 216 -10.74 -17.15 -15.41
N PHE A 217 -10.96 -17.32 -14.10
CA PHE A 217 -11.35 -18.59 -13.54
C PHE A 217 -12.87 -18.65 -13.36
N SER A 218 -13.54 -19.36 -14.25
CA SER A 218 -15.00 -19.52 -14.23
C SER A 218 -15.51 -20.64 -13.31
N VAL A 219 -14.61 -21.33 -12.60
CA VAL A 219 -14.94 -22.57 -11.87
C VAL A 219 -14.90 -22.39 -10.35
N LYS A 220 -15.87 -23.00 -9.67
CA LYS A 220 -15.97 -23.01 -8.20
C LYS A 220 -14.79 -23.70 -7.51
N HIS A 221 -14.22 -24.72 -8.16
CA HIS A 221 -13.07 -25.48 -7.68
C HIS A 221 -11.97 -25.44 -8.73
N LEU A 222 -10.97 -24.60 -8.49
CA LEU A 222 -9.84 -24.44 -9.40
C LEU A 222 -8.87 -25.62 -9.25
N SER A 223 -8.55 -26.28 -10.36
CA SER A 223 -7.50 -27.30 -10.39
C SER A 223 -6.11 -26.65 -10.46
N LEU A 224 -5.08 -27.34 -9.96
CA LEU A 224 -3.70 -26.87 -10.09
C LEU A 224 -3.29 -26.72 -11.56
N LEU A 225 -3.70 -27.65 -12.43
CA LEU A 225 -3.41 -27.62 -13.86
C LEU A 225 -3.98 -26.35 -14.50
N SER A 226 -5.27 -26.08 -14.30
CA SER A 226 -5.92 -24.89 -14.86
C SER A 226 -5.31 -23.59 -14.36
N PHE A 227 -4.89 -23.54 -13.08
CA PHE A 227 -4.16 -22.41 -12.54
C PHE A 227 -2.84 -22.19 -13.29
N VAL A 228 -2.04 -23.25 -13.45
CA VAL A 228 -0.73 -23.19 -14.13
C VAL A 228 -0.88 -22.82 -15.61
N GLU A 229 -1.87 -23.37 -16.31
CA GLU A 229 -2.15 -23.03 -17.70
C GLU A 229 -2.51 -21.55 -17.87
N THR A 230 -3.41 -21.04 -17.03
CA THR A 230 -3.80 -19.63 -17.05
C THR A 230 -2.62 -18.72 -16.70
N ALA A 231 -1.79 -19.08 -15.73
CA ALA A 231 -0.59 -18.32 -15.39
C ALA A 231 0.43 -18.28 -16.54
N LYS A 232 0.58 -19.40 -17.29
CA LYS A 232 1.44 -19.47 -18.48
C LYS A 232 0.89 -18.61 -19.62
N GLU A 233 -0.42 -18.62 -19.84
CA GLU A 233 -1.06 -17.75 -20.83
C GLU A 233 -0.86 -16.28 -20.49
N GLU A 234 -1.01 -15.90 -19.23
CA GLU A 234 -0.72 -14.54 -18.78
C GLU A 234 0.74 -14.16 -18.98
N ALA A 235 1.68 -15.05 -18.65
CA ALA A 235 3.09 -14.80 -18.91
C ALA A 235 3.35 -14.52 -20.40
N ARG A 236 2.79 -15.33 -21.32
CA ARG A 236 2.90 -15.09 -22.77
C ARG A 236 2.27 -13.76 -23.18
N ARG A 237 1.09 -13.44 -22.63
CA ARG A 237 0.40 -12.18 -22.90
C ARG A 237 1.24 -10.97 -22.50
N PHE A 238 1.91 -11.01 -21.35
CA PHE A 238 2.81 -9.93 -20.92
C PHE A 238 4.06 -9.84 -21.79
N VAL A 239 4.65 -10.97 -22.20
CA VAL A 239 5.80 -10.96 -23.14
C VAL A 239 5.43 -10.27 -24.45
N HIS A 240 4.28 -10.62 -25.04
CA HIS A 240 3.80 -9.96 -26.26
C HIS A 240 3.51 -8.47 -26.04
N LEU A 241 2.89 -8.12 -24.91
CA LEU A 241 2.59 -6.73 -24.59
C LEU A 241 3.85 -5.88 -24.43
N ILE A 242 4.88 -6.40 -23.77
CA ILE A 242 6.17 -5.74 -23.62
C ILE A 242 6.84 -5.55 -24.99
N ASP A 243 6.81 -6.58 -25.84
CA ASP A 243 7.39 -6.51 -27.18
C ASP A 243 6.66 -5.49 -28.07
N ASP A 244 5.32 -5.47 -28.03
CA ASP A 244 4.50 -4.49 -28.75
C ASP A 244 4.80 -3.06 -28.33
N VAL A 245 4.96 -2.81 -27.03
CA VAL A 245 5.34 -1.50 -26.49
C VAL A 245 6.75 -1.11 -26.95
N LYS A 246 7.73 -2.01 -26.82
CA LYS A 246 9.12 -1.76 -27.23
C LYS A 246 9.24 -1.47 -28.74
N GLN A 247 8.40 -2.10 -29.55
CA GLN A 247 8.37 -1.90 -31.00
C GLN A 247 7.42 -0.78 -31.44
N ASN A 248 6.89 0.03 -30.51
CA ASN A 248 5.94 1.11 -30.79
C ASN A 248 4.69 0.65 -31.56
N ARG A 249 4.31 -0.62 -31.46
CA ARG A 249 3.06 -1.16 -32.02
C ARG A 249 1.85 -0.84 -31.14
N ARG A 250 2.11 -0.52 -29.87
CA ARG A 250 1.09 -0.22 -28.88
C ARG A 250 1.62 0.81 -27.88
N ASP A 251 0.76 1.74 -27.46
CA ASP A 251 1.06 2.62 -26.35
C ASP A 251 1.21 1.83 -25.04
N THR A 252 2.01 2.35 -24.11
CA THR A 252 2.05 1.82 -22.75
C THR A 252 0.63 1.79 -22.17
N PRO A 253 0.26 0.73 -21.40
CA PRO A 253 -1.01 0.72 -20.72
C PRO A 253 -1.17 1.99 -19.90
N ARG A 254 -2.28 2.71 -20.09
CA ARG A 254 -2.62 3.87 -19.27
C ARG A 254 -2.90 3.39 -17.85
N HIS A 255 -1.84 3.30 -17.04
CA HIS A 255 -1.99 3.22 -15.60
C HIS A 255 -2.52 4.57 -15.12
N ALA A 256 -3.31 4.57 -14.04
CA ALA A 256 -3.62 5.82 -13.35
C ALA A 256 -2.29 6.51 -13.09
N GLN A 257 -2.13 7.76 -13.53
CA GLN A 257 -0.87 8.49 -13.35
C GLN A 257 -0.45 8.39 -11.88
N SER A 258 0.83 8.13 -11.63
CA SER A 258 1.38 8.30 -10.30
C SER A 258 1.13 9.75 -9.91
N VAL A 259 0.18 9.99 -9.03
CA VAL A 259 -0.09 11.33 -8.53
C VAL A 259 1.01 11.63 -7.54
N GLU A 260 1.89 12.56 -7.91
CA GLU A 260 2.86 13.10 -6.97
C GLU A 260 2.09 13.55 -5.71
N PRO A 261 2.41 12.99 -4.54
CA PRO A 261 1.83 13.46 -3.30
C PRO A 261 2.19 14.93 -3.10
N ARG A 262 1.23 15.82 -3.25
CA ARG A 262 1.38 17.23 -2.88
C ARG A 262 0.52 17.50 -1.67
N VAL A 263 1.15 18.06 -0.64
CA VAL A 263 0.42 18.62 0.49
C VAL A 263 -0.48 19.73 -0.07
N PRO A 264 -1.80 19.67 0.15
CA PRO A 264 -2.71 20.73 -0.26
C PRO A 264 -2.31 22.08 0.33
N ASN A 265 -2.35 23.15 -0.47
CA ASN A 265 -1.96 24.50 -0.04
C ASN A 265 -2.73 24.98 1.19
N ASP A 266 -3.96 24.51 1.37
CA ASP A 266 -4.81 24.84 2.51
C ASP A 266 -4.43 24.09 3.79
N PHE A 267 -3.59 23.05 3.72
CA PHE A 267 -2.97 22.44 4.90
C PHE A 267 -1.90 23.35 5.50
N ASP A 268 -1.07 23.98 4.66
CA ASP A 268 -0.02 24.90 5.14
C ASP A 268 -0.60 26.14 5.82
N GLN A 269 -1.79 26.55 5.36
CA GLN A 269 -2.58 27.67 5.88
C GLN A 269 -3.52 27.28 7.04
N PHE A 270 -3.60 26.00 7.41
CA PHE A 270 -4.45 25.53 8.49
C PHE A 270 -3.77 25.74 9.85
N GLU A 271 -4.46 26.41 10.78
CA GLU A 271 -4.05 26.64 12.19
C GLU A 271 -4.89 25.82 13.20
#